data_AF-A0A013XW50-F1
#
_entry.id   AF-A0A013XW50-F1
#
_cell.length_a   1.000
_cell.length_b   1.000
_cell.length_c   1.000
_cell.angle_alpha   90.00
_cell.angle_beta   90.00
_cell.angle_gamma   90.00
#
_symmetry.space_group_name_H-M   'P 1'
#
loop_
_entity.id
_entity.type
_entity.pdbx_description
1 polymer ?
#
loop_
_entity_poly.entity_id
_entity_poly.type
_entity_poly.pdbx_seq_one_letter_code
_entity_poly.pdbx_strand_id
1 'polypeptide(L)' 'MAARVLDEPTLWDAGQHLMVSASQPSWEVIVTADRVLRDNRETIKGCRKAAVKAKQAVRCTIQKKAAE' A
#
# COMPACT_ATOMS: atom_id res chain seq x y z
N MET A 1 10.56 -7.27 22.98
CA MET A 1 9.43 -6.79 22.16
C MET A 1 9.87 -6.84 20.70
N ALA A 2 8.99 -7.23 19.77
CA ALA A 2 9.29 -7.85 18.46
C ALA A 2 10.54 -7.37 17.71
N ALA A 3 10.76 -6.05 17.58
CA ALA A 3 11.95 -5.47 16.90
C ALA A 3 13.27 -6.07 17.41
N ARG A 4 13.48 -6.15 18.73
CA ARG A 4 14.70 -6.75 19.30
C ARG A 4 14.81 -8.26 19.05
N VAL A 5 13.68 -8.97 18.99
CA VAL A 5 13.67 -10.44 18.82
C VAL A 5 14.04 -10.83 17.39
N LEU A 6 13.63 -9.99 16.42
CA LEU A 6 13.88 -10.18 15.00
C LEU A 6 15.11 -9.42 14.48
N ASP A 7 15.83 -8.73 15.37
CA ASP A 7 16.96 -7.85 15.03
C ASP A 7 16.62 -6.76 14.00
N GLU A 8 15.42 -6.18 14.13
CA GLU A 8 14.90 -5.16 13.22
C GLU A 8 15.00 -3.75 13.82
N PRO A 9 15.28 -2.69 13.02
CA PRO A 9 15.48 -1.34 13.51
C PRO A 9 14.23 -0.72 14.16
N THR A 10 13.05 -1.06 13.64
CA THR A 10 11.77 -0.54 14.13
C THR A 10 10.73 -1.64 14.30
N LEU A 11 9.67 -1.34 15.06
CA LEU A 11 8.51 -2.24 15.15
C LEU A 11 7.81 -2.41 13.80
N TRP A 12 7.94 -1.42 12.90
CA TRP A 12 7.39 -1.50 11.56
C TRP A 12 8.15 -2.52 10.72
N ASP A 13 9.49 -2.45 10.71
CA ASP A 13 10.35 -3.38 9.99
C ASP A 13 10.17 -4.81 10.52
N ALA A 14 10.04 -4.97 11.84
CA ALA A 14 9.65 -6.24 12.47
C ALA A 14 8.31 -6.79 11.98
N GLY A 15 7.31 -5.92 11.78
CA GLY A 15 6.03 -6.31 11.20
C GLY A 15 6.16 -6.75 9.74
N GLN A 16 6.97 -6.03 8.94
CA GLN A 16 7.25 -6.39 7.55
C GLN A 16 7.96 -7.73 7.45
N HIS A 17 8.99 -7.96 8.27
CA HIS A 17 9.70 -9.22 8.38
C HIS A 17 8.70 -10.37 8.63
N LEU A 18 7.82 -10.23 9.62
CA LEU A 18 6.83 -11.27 9.92
C LEU A 18 5.86 -11.51 8.74
N MET A 19 5.40 -10.46 8.06
CA MET A 19 4.51 -10.61 6.89
C MET A 19 5.19 -11.32 5.72
N VAL A 20 6.44 -10.95 5.43
CA VAL A 20 7.31 -11.60 4.44
C VAL A 20 7.49 -13.09 4.78
N SER A 21 7.89 -13.38 6.01
CA SER A 21 8.15 -14.75 6.48
C SER A 21 6.89 -15.61 6.52
N ALA A 22 5.71 -15.02 6.75
CA ALA A 22 4.44 -15.73 6.73
C ALA A 22 3.98 -16.10 5.30
N SER A 23 4.17 -15.19 4.33
CA SER A 23 3.86 -15.45 2.91
C SER A 23 4.46 -14.36 2.02
N GLN A 24 5.56 -14.70 1.33
CA GLN A 24 6.18 -13.83 0.33
C GLN A 24 5.21 -13.42 -0.79
N PRO A 25 4.41 -14.32 -1.41
CA PRO A 25 3.46 -13.92 -2.47
C PRO A 25 2.39 -12.94 -1.97
N SER A 26 1.89 -13.13 -0.75
CA SER A 26 0.88 -12.22 -0.17
C SER A 26 1.48 -10.85 0.11
N TRP A 27 2.73 -10.81 0.59
CA TRP A 27 3.46 -9.57 0.82
C TRP A 27 3.70 -8.77 -0.48
N GLU A 28 4.07 -9.45 -1.57
CA GLU A 28 4.30 -8.81 -2.87
C GLU A 28 3.04 -8.13 -3.42
N VAL A 29 1.85 -8.71 -3.19
CA VAL A 29 0.57 -8.09 -3.54
C VAL A 29 0.36 -6.78 -2.76
N ILE A 30 0.67 -6.77 -1.46
CA ILE A 30 0.54 -5.57 -0.61
C ILE A 30 1.51 -4.47 -1.09
N VAL A 31 2.78 -4.81 -1.29
CA VAL A 31 3.80 -3.85 -1.73
C VAL A 31 3.47 -3.28 -3.11
N THR A 32 2.97 -4.12 -4.02
CA THR A 32 2.56 -3.68 -5.36
C THR A 32 1.36 -2.73 -5.29
N ALA A 33 0.35 -3.06 -4.49
CA ALA A 33 -0.79 -2.17 -4.27
C ALA A 33 -0.34 -0.84 -3.65
N ASP A 34 0.52 -0.88 -2.64
CA ASP A 34 1.04 0.31 -1.97
C ASP A 34 1.80 1.23 -2.94
N ARG A 35 2.69 0.69 -3.78
CA ARG A 35 3.39 1.48 -4.83
C ARG A 35 2.40 2.25 -5.72
N VAL A 36 1.35 1.57 -6.18
CA VAL A 36 0.31 2.17 -7.02
C VAL A 36 -0.45 3.27 -6.26
N LEU A 37 -0.79 3.04 -4.99
CA LEU A 37 -1.48 4.02 -4.15
C LEU A 37 -0.60 5.25 -3.87
N ARG A 38 0.68 5.04 -3.54
CA ARG A 38 1.66 6.11 -3.29
C ARG A 38 1.86 6.98 -4.51
N ASP A 39 2.07 6.37 -5.68
CA ASP A 39 2.27 7.09 -6.94
C ASP A 39 1.04 7.89 -7.39
N ASN A 40 -0.16 7.52 -6.93
CA ASN A 40 -1.42 8.16 -7.32
C ASN A 40 -2.13 8.88 -6.16
N ARG A 41 -1.41 9.19 -5.07
CA ARG A 41 -2.00 9.62 -3.80
C ARG A 41 -3.02 10.75 -3.95
N GLU A 42 -2.65 11.84 -4.63
CA GLU A 42 -3.54 13.00 -4.76
C GLU A 42 -4.71 12.73 -5.72
N THR A 43 -4.49 11.96 -6.80
CA THR A 43 -5.57 11.52 -7.71
C THR A 43 -6.62 10.70 -6.98
N ILE A 44 -6.19 9.69 -6.21
CA ILE A 44 -7.09 8.83 -5.44
C ILE A 44 -7.84 9.62 -4.37
N LYS A 45 -7.15 10.54 -3.68
CA LYS A 45 -7.78 11.45 -2.71
C LYS A 45 -8.84 12.34 -3.37
N GLY A 46 -8.57 12.86 -4.56
CA GLY A 46 -9.54 13.61 -5.37
C GLY A 46 -10.76 12.77 -5.74
N CYS A 47 -10.53 11.56 -6.27
CA CYS A 47 -11.61 10.62 -6.59
C CYS A 47 -12.47 10.27 -5.38
N ARG A 48 -11.85 10.06 -4.20
CA ARG A 48 -12.58 9.79 -2.95
C ARG A 48 -13.46 10.97 -2.55
N LYS A 49 -12.96 12.20 -2.66
CA LYS A 49 -13.77 13.42 -2.42
C LYS A 49 -14.95 13.52 -3.40
N ALA A 50 -14.72 13.22 -4.68
CA ALA A 50 -15.77 13.21 -5.70
C ALA A 50 -16.84 12.15 -5.41
N ALA A 51 -16.45 10.94 -5.02
CA ALA A 51 -17.37 9.88 -4.63
C ALA A 51 -18.24 10.28 -3.43
N VAL A 52 -17.62 10.88 -2.40
CA VAL A 52 -18.36 11.40 -1.22
C VAL A 52 -19.35 12.49 -1.63
N LYS A 53 -18.92 13.45 -2.46
CA LYS A 53 -19.79 14.53 -2.95
C LYS A 53 -20.96 14.01 -3.77
N ALA A 54 -20.72 13.01 -4.61
CA ALA A 54 -21.73 12.42 -5.48
C ALA A 54 -22.61 11.37 -4.79
N LYS A 55 -22.23 10.91 -3.57
CA LYS A 55 -22.88 9.83 -2.82
C LYS A 55 -23.00 8.52 -3.62
N GLN A 56 -22.05 8.28 -4.52
CA GLN A 56 -22.03 7.12 -5.40
C GLN A 56 -20.59 6.71 -5.75
N ALA A 57 -20.44 5.51 -6.27
CA ALA A 57 -19.17 5.06 -6.84
C ALA A 57 -18.81 5.93 -8.07
N VAL A 58 -17.52 6.24 -8.22
CA VAL A 58 -16.99 7.01 -9.35
C VAL A 58 -15.86 6.24 -10.01
N ARG A 59 -15.69 6.43 -11.33
CA ARG A 59 -14.52 5.95 -12.05
C ARG A 59 -13.32 6.84 -11.72
N CYS A 60 -12.21 6.24 -11.30
CA CYS A 60 -10.96 6.93 -11.05
C CYS A 60 -9.90 6.43 -12.04
N THR A 61 -9.39 7.32 -12.88
CA THR A 61 -8.27 7.00 -13.77
C THR A 61 -6.97 7.23 -13.01
N ILE A 62 -6.19 6.16 -12.82
CA ILE A 62 -4.89 6.19 -12.16
C ILE A 62 -3.78 5.93 -13.18
N GLN A 63 -2.60 6.47 -12.91
CA GLN A 63 -1.40 6.23 -13.69
C GLN A 63 -0.69 4.98 -13.18
N LYS A 64 -0.18 4.17 -14.10
CA LYS A 64 0.75 3.08 -13.81
C LYS A 64 2.08 3.47 -14.43
N LYS A 65 3.16 3.42 -13.64
CA LYS A 65 4.50 3.53 -14.19
C LYS A 65 4.78 2.26 -15.00
N ALA A 66 5.53 2.39 -16.09
CA ALA A 66 6.04 1.24 -16.81
C ALA A 66 6.91 0.41 -15.85
N ALA A 67 6.88 -0.91 -15.99
CA ALA A 67 7.88 -1.75 -15.36
C ALA A 67 9.23 -1.49 -16.05
N GLU A 68 10.27 -1.23 -15.27
CA GLU A 68 11.66 -1.30 -15.77
C GLU A 68 12.07 -2.76 -15.98
#